data_AF-A0A5C9ERS2-F1
#
_entry.id   AF-A0A5C9ERS2-F1
#
_cell.length_a   1.000
_cell.length_b   1.000
_cell.length_c   1.000
_cell.angle_alpha   90.00
_cell.angle_beta   90.00
_cell.angle_gamma   90.00
#
_symmetry.space_group_name_H-M   'P 1'
#
loop_
_entity.id
_entity.type
_entity.pdbx_description
1 polymer ?
#
loop_
_entity_poly.entity_id
_entity_poly.type
_entity_poly.pdbx_seq_one_letter_code
_entity_poly.pdbx_strand_id
1 'polypeptide(L)'
;MEVKDGIIGVLIVALVGLAGGLGYVIISQGPTSTTLPNLPTGTTTTTTYESGLPDDWTTAPNSSYFLLNNQTQSGINITLGDILEQVIINEATEKYNFSTGIGVTTMYDPDTGIPVTGIYLTDFFDIYYTYFPGDIIFTSHEDDEGTSESLSISAYDLLDKTERKDTSEKMIIALAANKKWLQNSQFKDTWGDFTVIAEDTGSRVCNLKEINVTSNWTLTVEVDGIKKLELSPYNITNSPSHTYNYTYDRFDKWNYDREITGINLSKICEWAGVDENDNFEVKARAVDGWASPHGKPWRPGFTEDDVYNNIDYDSRYWDYVNSTDGFEEDDGHPLPASTVTNDMSIMIVYSQKLNDGEIDLSANPPYPTNPEWPEHKMVGMKHGPYIIAVPGRIRENFIWGIYKIEINTIPDVDFDYNDTQIATNDWVQFTFNGSLYYPTTNYTFSWFINCSTDGTPNVTGSNTTIDWQFTSAGNYTISLVVEDKFDGSEGVKTREDLIEVT
;
A
#
# COMPACT_ATOMS: atom_id res chain seq x y z
N MET A 1 76.28 -7.81 -4.41
CA MET A 1 75.28 -6.73 -4.31
C MET A 1 76.05 -5.46 -4.05
N GLU A 2 76.06 -4.52 -5.00
CA GLU A 2 76.73 -3.24 -4.80
C GLU A 2 75.92 -2.42 -3.80
N VAL A 3 76.59 -1.56 -3.01
CA VAL A 3 75.96 -0.71 -1.98
C VAL A 3 74.76 0.10 -2.53
N LYS A 4 74.78 0.38 -3.84
CA LYS A 4 73.72 1.05 -4.59
C LYS A 4 72.40 0.26 -4.63
N ASP A 5 72.45 -1.07 -4.71
CA ASP A 5 71.25 -1.93 -4.78
C ASP A 5 70.53 -2.00 -3.43
N GLY A 6 71.29 -1.96 -2.33
CA GLY A 6 70.74 -1.90 -0.97
C GLY A 6 70.03 -0.57 -0.69
N ILE A 7 70.56 0.54 -1.20
CA ILE A 7 69.95 1.87 -1.03
C ILE A 7 68.65 1.99 -1.82
N ILE A 8 68.59 1.42 -3.03
CA ILE A 8 67.37 1.40 -3.84
C ILE A 8 66.30 0.51 -3.18
N GLY A 9 66.68 -0.64 -2.63
CA GLY A 9 65.75 -1.51 -1.90
C GLY A 9 65.13 -0.84 -0.67
N VAL A 10 65.93 -0.11 0.12
CA VAL A 10 65.43 0.63 1.30
C VAL A 10 64.54 1.80 0.90
N LEU A 11 64.86 2.50 -0.19
CA LEU A 11 64.03 3.61 -0.68
C LEU A 11 62.68 3.14 -1.23
N ILE A 12 62.62 1.97 -1.88
CA ILE A 12 61.35 1.38 -2.36
C ILE A 12 60.47 0.95 -1.17
N VAL A 13 61.05 0.33 -0.14
CA VAL A 13 60.32 -0.04 1.09
C VAL A 13 59.83 1.22 1.83
N ALA A 14 60.62 2.29 1.87
CA ALA A 14 60.21 3.56 2.47
C ALA A 14 59.09 4.26 1.66
N LEU A 15 59.14 4.22 0.33
CA LEU A 15 58.09 4.78 -0.54
C LEU A 15 56.77 4.00 -0.43
N VAL A 16 56.83 2.66 -0.38
CA VAL A 16 55.64 1.82 -0.18
C VAL A 16 55.08 1.98 1.25
N GLY A 17 55.95 2.13 2.25
CA GLY A 17 55.55 2.41 3.63
C GLY A 17 54.93 3.79 3.82
N LEU A 18 55.43 4.83 3.11
CA LEU A 18 54.86 6.18 3.14
C LEU A 18 53.56 6.27 2.33
N ALA A 19 53.43 5.56 1.22
CA ALA A 19 52.18 5.48 0.45
C ALA A 19 51.09 4.69 1.20
N GLY A 20 51.45 3.60 1.90
CA GLY A 20 50.55 2.86 2.78
C GLY A 20 50.16 3.67 4.04
N GLY A 21 51.09 4.44 4.61
CA GLY A 21 50.83 5.32 5.75
C GLY A 21 49.96 6.55 5.41
N LEU A 22 50.13 7.16 4.24
CA LEU A 22 49.26 8.25 3.77
C LEU A 22 47.88 7.74 3.33
N GLY A 23 47.79 6.53 2.76
CA GLY A 23 46.50 5.86 2.52
C GLY A 23 45.77 5.52 3.83
N TYR A 24 46.49 5.10 4.87
CA TYR A 24 45.93 4.85 6.20
C TYR A 24 45.46 6.14 6.89
N VAL A 25 46.19 7.26 6.78
CA VAL A 25 45.80 8.54 7.42
C VAL A 25 44.63 9.25 6.69
N ILE A 26 44.41 8.98 5.40
CA ILE A 26 43.26 9.51 4.65
C ILE A 26 42.00 8.62 4.83
N ILE A 27 42.16 7.33 5.17
CA ILE A 27 41.04 6.38 5.34
C ILE A 27 40.74 6.09 6.83
N SER A 28 41.64 6.40 7.77
CA SER A 28 41.41 6.22 9.22
C SER A 28 40.59 7.34 9.88
N GLN A 29 39.82 8.11 9.12
CA GLN A 29 38.66 8.78 9.72
C GLN A 29 37.52 7.76 9.79
N GLY A 30 37.63 6.82 10.72
CA GLY A 30 36.42 6.22 11.28
C GLY A 30 35.54 7.32 11.88
N PRO A 31 34.23 7.13 12.04
CA PRO A 31 33.38 8.15 12.64
C PRO A 31 33.96 8.49 14.01
N THR A 32 34.54 9.69 14.07
CA THR A 32 34.81 10.37 15.31
C THR A 32 33.44 10.55 15.96
N SER A 33 33.34 10.24 17.25
CA SER A 33 32.19 10.64 18.04
C SER A 33 31.97 12.12 17.79
N THR A 34 30.96 12.46 16.99
CA THR A 34 30.46 13.82 16.86
C THR A 34 29.82 14.13 18.20
N THR A 35 30.60 14.71 19.11
CA THR A 35 30.02 15.71 19.99
C THR A 35 29.53 16.82 19.07
N LEU A 36 28.26 16.72 18.65
CA LEU A 36 27.53 17.81 18.01
C LEU A 36 27.66 19.05 18.91
N PRO A 37 28.28 20.15 18.45
CA PRO A 37 28.17 21.41 19.15
C PRO A 37 26.72 21.87 18.96
N ASN A 38 25.91 21.75 20.02
CA ASN A 38 24.50 22.17 20.18
C ASN A 38 23.44 21.07 20.32
N LEU A 39 23.71 19.96 21.02
CA LEU A 39 22.61 19.26 21.70
C LEU A 39 22.29 19.93 23.05
N PRO A 40 20.99 20.11 23.39
CA PRO A 40 20.60 20.48 24.74
C PRO A 40 21.17 19.47 25.73
N THR A 41 21.75 19.99 26.80
CA THR A 41 22.43 19.22 27.84
C THR A 41 21.44 18.22 28.46
N GLY A 42 21.59 16.92 28.18
CA GLY A 42 20.78 15.89 28.86
C GLY A 42 20.61 14.53 28.19
N THR A 43 20.89 14.36 26.90
CA THR A 43 20.73 13.06 26.23
C THR A 43 22.03 12.26 26.27
N THR A 44 22.12 11.33 27.22
CA THR A 44 23.08 10.23 27.19
C THR A 44 22.74 9.29 26.03
N THR A 45 23.57 9.24 25.00
CA THR A 45 23.57 8.12 24.05
C THR A 45 24.08 6.89 24.81
N THR A 46 23.25 5.85 24.87
CA THR A 46 23.58 4.58 25.52
C THR A 46 24.85 4.02 24.89
N THR A 47 25.77 3.63 25.75
CA THR A 47 27.13 3.23 25.41
C THR A 47 27.13 1.92 24.62
N THR A 48 28.09 1.77 23.71
CA THR A 48 28.42 0.73 22.72
C THR A 48 28.58 -0.73 23.24
N TYR A 49 28.02 -1.08 24.39
CA TYR A 49 28.13 -2.40 25.01
C TYR A 49 27.02 -3.36 24.63
N GLU A 50 25.89 -2.86 24.12
CA GLU A 50 24.74 -3.69 23.76
C GLU A 50 24.65 -4.01 22.26
N SER A 51 25.55 -3.51 21.39
CA SER A 51 25.53 -3.90 19.98
C SER A 51 26.22 -5.26 19.76
N GLY A 52 25.58 -6.12 18.97
CA GLY A 52 26.15 -7.36 18.44
C GLY A 52 27.13 -7.13 17.29
N LEU A 53 27.25 -5.91 16.75
CA LEU A 53 28.19 -5.52 15.69
C LEU A 53 29.66 -5.49 16.16
N PRO A 54 30.63 -5.82 15.29
CA PRO A 54 32.04 -5.64 15.58
C PRO A 54 32.44 -4.18 15.64
N ASP A 55 33.45 -3.88 16.46
CA ASP A 55 34.05 -2.54 16.53
C ASP A 55 34.90 -2.22 15.28
N ASP A 56 35.32 -3.24 14.51
CA ASP A 56 36.13 -3.11 13.29
C ASP A 56 35.42 -3.69 12.07
N TRP A 57 34.90 -2.80 11.23
CA TRP A 57 34.16 -3.16 10.01
C TRP A 57 35.06 -3.56 8.84
N THR A 58 36.38 -3.34 8.91
CA THR A 58 37.32 -3.76 7.85
C THR A 58 37.45 -5.28 7.76
N THR A 59 37.01 -5.99 8.80
CA THR A 59 36.96 -7.45 8.86
C THR A 59 35.66 -8.04 8.30
N ALA A 60 34.77 -7.20 7.77
CA ALA A 60 33.49 -7.64 7.21
C ALA A 60 33.71 -8.59 6.04
N PRO A 61 33.05 -9.76 6.02
CA PRO A 61 33.12 -10.70 4.91
C PRO A 61 32.25 -10.23 3.75
N ASN A 62 32.65 -9.12 3.10
CA ASN A 62 31.84 -8.41 2.12
C ASN A 62 31.43 -9.25 0.89
N SER A 63 32.11 -10.37 0.63
CA SER A 63 31.77 -11.29 -0.47
C SER A 63 30.73 -12.35 -0.11
N SER A 64 30.40 -12.50 1.18
CA SER A 64 29.33 -13.41 1.60
C SER A 64 28.00 -12.92 1.03
N TYR A 65 27.18 -13.85 0.56
CA TYR A 65 25.93 -13.51 -0.10
C TYR A 65 24.82 -14.54 0.10
N PHE A 66 23.58 -14.10 -0.19
CA PHE A 66 22.44 -14.95 -0.44
C PHE A 66 21.73 -14.48 -1.73
N LEU A 67 20.85 -15.31 -2.26
CA LEU A 67 20.07 -14.97 -3.46
C LEU A 67 18.73 -14.35 -3.09
N LEU A 68 18.36 -13.25 -3.76
CA LEU A 68 17.01 -12.72 -3.75
C LEU A 68 16.33 -13.03 -5.08
N ASN A 69 15.16 -13.67 -5.00
CA ASN A 69 14.26 -13.90 -6.13
C ASN A 69 12.99 -13.10 -5.88
N ASN A 70 12.79 -12.04 -6.67
CA ASN A 70 11.64 -11.16 -6.57
C ASN A 70 10.75 -11.24 -7.81
N GLN A 71 9.71 -10.41 -7.86
CA GLN A 71 8.70 -10.43 -8.92
C GLN A 71 9.23 -10.00 -10.29
N THR A 72 10.33 -9.24 -10.32
CA THR A 72 10.89 -8.65 -11.55
C THR A 72 12.18 -9.34 -11.99
N GLN A 73 12.90 -9.99 -11.08
CA GLN A 73 14.21 -10.55 -11.31
C GLN A 73 14.50 -11.74 -10.37
N SER A 74 15.05 -12.80 -10.96
CA SER A 74 15.55 -13.98 -10.25
C SER A 74 17.08 -13.98 -10.18
N GLY A 75 17.63 -14.53 -9.11
CA GLY A 75 19.06 -14.75 -8.93
C GLY A 75 19.84 -13.46 -8.64
N ILE A 76 19.21 -12.49 -7.98
CA ILE A 76 19.90 -11.28 -7.54
C ILE A 76 20.86 -11.68 -6.43
N ASN A 77 22.15 -11.44 -6.65
CA ASN A 77 23.18 -11.73 -5.67
C ASN A 77 23.29 -10.56 -4.69
N ILE A 78 22.87 -10.77 -3.44
CA ILE A 78 22.91 -9.74 -2.39
C ILE A 78 24.07 -10.02 -1.45
N THR A 79 25.09 -9.16 -1.47
CA THR A 79 26.29 -9.34 -0.66
C THR A 79 26.21 -8.56 0.66
N LEU A 80 27.01 -8.97 1.65
CA LEU A 80 27.17 -8.19 2.88
C LEU A 80 27.71 -6.79 2.57
N GLY A 81 28.59 -6.65 1.57
CA GLY A 81 29.09 -5.36 1.14
C GLY A 81 27.98 -4.41 0.69
N ASP A 82 27.03 -4.91 -0.11
CA ASP A 82 25.88 -4.12 -0.58
C ASP A 82 25.00 -3.67 0.58
N ILE A 83 24.74 -4.57 1.55
CA ILE A 83 23.96 -4.24 2.75
C ILE A 83 24.67 -3.17 3.59
N LEU A 84 25.97 -3.32 3.84
CA LEU A 84 26.73 -2.37 4.67
C LEU A 84 26.84 -1.00 4.02
N GLU A 85 26.92 -0.92 2.68
CA GLU A 85 26.85 0.36 1.97
C GLU A 85 25.53 1.08 2.25
N GLN A 86 24.41 0.35 2.27
CA GLN A 86 23.10 0.90 2.60
C GLN A 86 22.99 1.29 4.08
N VAL A 87 23.60 0.54 4.99
CA VAL A 87 23.69 0.94 6.40
C VAL A 87 24.49 2.24 6.57
N ILE A 88 25.62 2.37 5.87
CA ILE A 88 26.44 3.59 5.89
C ILE A 88 25.67 4.78 5.34
N ILE A 89 24.91 4.60 4.26
CA ILE A 89 24.02 5.64 3.71
C ILE A 89 23.01 6.08 4.77
N ASN A 90 22.42 5.14 5.53
CA ASN A 90 21.49 5.45 6.61
C ASN A 90 22.16 6.24 7.75
N GLU A 91 23.35 5.81 8.20
CA GLU A 91 24.09 6.50 9.27
C GLU A 91 24.60 7.90 8.85
N ALA A 92 24.96 8.08 7.58
CA ALA A 92 25.45 9.34 7.05
C ALA A 92 24.34 10.38 6.82
N THR A 93 23.08 9.94 6.75
CA THR A 93 21.93 10.83 6.61
C THR A 93 21.37 11.16 8.00
N GLU A 94 21.83 12.27 8.59
CA GLU A 94 21.37 12.74 9.92
C GLU A 94 19.83 12.70 10.07
N LYS A 95 19.34 12.00 11.10
CA LYS A 95 18.05 12.04 11.85
C LYS A 95 16.69 12.29 11.13
N TYR A 96 16.62 12.56 9.84
CA TYR A 96 15.38 13.00 9.15
C TYR A 96 15.16 12.36 7.78
N ASN A 97 15.87 11.28 7.44
CA ASN A 97 15.68 10.62 6.16
C ASN A 97 15.10 9.22 6.36
N PHE A 98 13.76 9.15 6.45
CA PHE A 98 12.98 7.92 6.64
C PHE A 98 13.08 6.91 5.48
N SER A 99 14.01 7.09 4.53
CA SER A 99 14.04 6.32 3.29
C SER A 99 15.39 6.32 2.56
N THR A 100 16.50 6.50 3.28
CA THR A 100 17.84 6.28 2.73
C THR A 100 18.58 5.22 3.54
N GLY A 101 18.90 4.10 2.89
CA GLY A 101 19.66 3.02 3.49
C GLY A 101 18.85 2.07 4.38
N ILE A 102 19.55 1.16 5.05
CA ILE A 102 18.97 0.10 5.87
C ILE A 102 19.29 0.35 7.35
N GLY A 103 18.28 0.32 8.23
CA GLY A 103 18.48 0.44 9.67
C GLY A 103 19.04 -0.83 10.30
N VAL A 104 19.97 -0.67 11.24
CA VAL A 104 20.46 -1.78 12.08
C VAL A 104 19.73 -1.81 13.41
N THR A 105 19.49 -3.02 13.91
CA THR A 105 18.87 -3.23 15.22
C THR A 105 19.52 -4.40 15.95
N THR A 106 19.58 -4.32 17.27
CA THR A 106 20.12 -5.39 18.10
C THR A 106 19.01 -5.97 18.97
N MET A 107 18.91 -7.29 18.96
CA MET A 107 18.04 -8.08 19.83
C MET A 107 18.88 -9.08 20.61
N TYR A 108 18.34 -9.58 21.72
CA TYR A 108 18.93 -10.72 22.42
C TYR A 108 18.31 -12.00 21.85
N ASP A 109 19.13 -12.89 21.34
CA ASP A 109 18.63 -14.20 20.90
C ASP A 109 18.04 -14.95 22.11
N PRO A 110 16.77 -15.38 22.04
CA PRO A 110 16.07 -15.91 23.21
C PRO A 110 16.66 -17.24 23.71
N ASP A 111 17.31 -18.01 22.82
CA ASP A 111 17.88 -19.32 23.17
C ASP A 111 19.27 -19.19 23.82
N THR A 112 20.09 -18.26 23.35
CA THR A 112 21.49 -18.11 23.79
C THR A 112 21.71 -16.93 24.74
N GLY A 113 20.78 -15.98 24.81
CA GLY A 113 20.89 -14.75 25.60
C GLY A 113 21.97 -13.78 25.11
N ILE A 114 22.45 -13.97 23.88
CA ILE A 114 23.55 -13.18 23.30
C ILE A 114 22.98 -12.06 22.42
N PRO A 115 23.60 -10.86 22.43
CA PRO A 115 23.21 -9.79 21.51
C PRO A 115 23.55 -10.17 20.06
N VAL A 116 22.51 -10.12 19.21
CA VAL A 116 22.57 -10.33 17.77
C VAL A 116 22.13 -9.06 17.07
N THR A 117 22.98 -8.53 16.19
CA THR A 117 22.65 -7.38 15.36
C THR A 117 22.36 -7.83 13.93
N GLY A 118 21.27 -7.29 13.40
CA GLY A 118 20.87 -7.49 12.02
C GLY A 118 20.21 -6.25 11.45
N ILE A 119 19.68 -6.42 10.24
CA ILE A 119 18.89 -5.42 9.55
C ILE A 119 17.41 -5.78 9.57
N TYR A 120 16.53 -4.78 9.59
CA TYR A 120 15.11 -5.01 9.45
C TYR A 120 14.80 -5.60 8.08
N LEU A 121 14.00 -6.66 8.07
CA LEU A 121 13.60 -7.33 6.85
C LEU A 121 12.77 -6.41 5.93
N THR A 122 11.97 -5.51 6.50
CA THR A 122 11.18 -4.51 5.76
C THR A 122 12.07 -3.48 5.06
N ASP A 123 13.08 -2.95 5.75
CA ASP A 123 14.02 -1.97 5.19
C ASP A 123 14.83 -2.61 4.05
N PHE A 124 15.26 -3.85 4.24
CA PHE A 124 15.95 -4.64 3.22
C PHE A 124 15.12 -4.71 1.93
N PHE A 125 13.86 -5.12 2.06
CA PHE A 125 12.97 -5.28 0.92
C PHE A 125 12.62 -3.95 0.24
N ASP A 126 12.41 -2.87 1.00
CA ASP A 126 12.20 -1.54 0.40
C ASP A 126 13.42 -1.10 -0.44
N ILE A 127 14.64 -1.30 0.06
CA ILE A 127 15.88 -0.91 -0.64
C ILE A 127 16.14 -1.73 -1.91
N TYR A 128 15.80 -3.02 -1.89
CA TYR A 128 15.92 -3.88 -3.07
C TYR A 128 14.64 -3.92 -3.92
N TYR A 129 13.79 -2.89 -3.81
CA TYR A 129 12.56 -2.71 -4.59
C TYR A 129 11.65 -3.95 -4.60
N THR A 130 11.59 -4.61 -3.45
CA THR A 130 10.94 -5.90 -3.26
C THR A 130 9.68 -5.74 -2.43
N TYR A 131 8.58 -5.38 -3.10
CA TYR A 131 7.34 -5.01 -2.42
C TYR A 131 6.33 -6.17 -2.49
N PHE A 132 5.91 -6.72 -1.34
CA PHE A 132 5.16 -8.00 -1.29
C PHE A 132 3.77 -7.89 -0.66
N PRO A 133 2.80 -8.67 -1.16
CA PRO A 133 1.73 -9.33 -0.39
C PRO A 133 1.98 -10.79 -0.06
N GLY A 134 2.90 -11.42 -0.80
CA GLY A 134 2.92 -12.87 -0.95
C GLY A 134 3.58 -13.58 0.22
N ASP A 135 3.51 -14.91 0.19
CA ASP A 135 4.36 -15.74 1.02
C ASP A 135 5.82 -15.55 0.60
N ILE A 136 6.64 -15.13 1.56
CA ILE A 136 8.08 -15.04 1.46
C ILE A 136 8.62 -16.34 2.04
N ILE A 137 9.40 -17.06 1.23
CA ILE A 137 10.05 -18.29 1.64
C ILE A 137 11.55 -18.03 1.79
N PHE A 138 12.02 -18.14 3.01
CA PHE A 138 13.45 -18.19 3.33
C PHE A 138 13.91 -19.63 3.28
N THR A 139 15.01 -19.91 2.59
CA THR A 139 15.56 -21.26 2.45
C THR A 139 17.03 -21.26 2.85
N SER A 140 17.42 -22.24 3.68
CA SER A 140 18.82 -22.44 4.06
C SER A 140 19.62 -23.13 2.96
N HIS A 141 20.94 -23.10 3.10
CA HIS A 141 21.79 -24.10 2.45
C HIS A 141 21.45 -25.51 2.96
N GLU A 142 21.72 -26.50 2.13
CA GLU A 142 21.65 -27.91 2.54
C GLU A 142 22.69 -28.19 3.63
N ASP A 143 22.27 -28.90 4.67
CA ASP A 143 23.17 -29.43 5.69
C ASP A 143 23.99 -30.63 5.17
N ASP A 144 24.83 -31.21 6.03
CA ASP A 144 25.66 -32.38 5.70
C ASP A 144 24.83 -33.63 5.33
N GLU A 145 23.53 -33.65 5.64
CA GLU A 145 22.58 -34.72 5.31
C GLU A 145 21.78 -34.42 4.03
N GLY A 146 21.98 -33.26 3.41
CA GLY A 146 21.26 -32.82 2.20
C GLY A 146 19.88 -32.24 2.49
N THR A 147 19.59 -31.86 3.73
CA THR A 147 18.31 -31.27 4.16
C THR A 147 18.41 -29.75 4.19
N SER A 148 17.39 -29.05 3.69
CA SER A 148 17.27 -27.60 3.85
C SER A 148 16.12 -27.22 4.79
N GLU A 149 16.36 -26.22 5.61
CA GLU A 149 15.33 -25.54 6.39
C GLU A 149 14.59 -24.54 5.51
N SER A 150 13.28 -24.38 5.76
CA SER A 150 12.50 -23.33 5.12
C SER A 150 11.53 -22.69 6.09
N LEU A 151 11.37 -21.37 5.98
CA LEU A 151 10.37 -20.59 6.69
C LEU A 151 9.53 -19.85 5.67
N SER A 152 8.22 -20.03 5.75
CA SER A 152 7.25 -19.30 4.94
C SER A 152 6.51 -18.30 5.83
N ILE A 153 6.43 -17.03 5.41
CA ILE A 153 5.64 -15.99 6.07
C ILE A 153 4.85 -15.21 5.03
N SER A 154 3.56 -14.98 5.26
CA SER A 154 2.79 -14.11 4.38
C SER A 154 3.20 -12.65 4.60
N ALA A 155 3.14 -11.81 3.57
CA ALA A 155 3.46 -10.40 3.77
C ALA A 155 2.43 -9.72 4.69
N TYR A 156 1.17 -10.19 4.72
CA TYR A 156 0.19 -9.75 5.72
C TYR A 156 0.69 -10.02 7.13
N ASP A 157 1.14 -11.24 7.42
CA ASP A 157 1.67 -11.59 8.75
C ASP A 157 2.95 -10.82 9.07
N LEU A 158 3.82 -10.60 8.07
CA LEU A 158 5.01 -9.77 8.24
C LEU A 158 4.63 -8.33 8.62
N LEU A 159 3.68 -7.72 7.91
CA LEU A 159 3.19 -6.36 8.18
C LEU A 159 2.49 -6.27 9.54
N ASP A 160 1.54 -7.17 9.82
CA ASP A 160 0.80 -7.21 11.09
C ASP A 160 1.75 -7.32 12.30
N LYS A 161 2.80 -8.14 12.17
CA LYS A 161 3.85 -8.32 13.18
C LYS A 161 4.76 -7.09 13.34
N THR A 162 5.06 -6.38 12.25
CA THR A 162 5.88 -5.17 12.30
C THR A 162 5.12 -3.91 12.74
N GLU A 163 3.81 -3.85 12.56
CA GLU A 163 3.02 -2.61 12.69
C GLU A 163 2.14 -2.52 13.95
N ARG A 164 1.78 -3.64 14.59
CA ARG A 164 1.03 -3.56 15.86
C ARG A 164 1.92 -3.04 16.98
N LYS A 165 1.58 -1.84 17.48
CA LYS A 165 2.19 -1.18 18.66
C LYS A 165 2.30 -2.07 19.90
N ASP A 166 1.52 -3.14 19.96
CA ASP A 166 1.32 -3.97 21.15
C ASP A 166 2.11 -5.30 21.07
N THR A 167 2.67 -5.65 19.91
CA THR A 167 3.28 -6.96 19.62
C THR A 167 4.40 -6.89 18.58
N SER A 168 5.20 -5.81 18.54
CA SER A 168 6.21 -5.59 17.49
C SER A 168 7.28 -6.70 17.46
N GLU A 169 6.97 -7.83 16.82
CA GLU A 169 7.88 -8.95 16.64
C GLU A 169 8.90 -8.53 15.60
N LYS A 170 10.15 -8.34 16.02
CA LYS A 170 11.22 -7.97 15.07
C LYS A 170 11.67 -9.21 14.33
N MET A 171 11.57 -9.16 13.01
CA MET A 171 12.24 -10.10 12.12
C MET A 171 13.45 -9.42 11.48
N ILE A 172 14.63 -9.99 11.69
CA ILE A 172 15.89 -9.44 11.20
C ILE A 172 16.65 -10.45 10.33
N ILE A 173 17.43 -9.92 9.38
CA ILE A 173 18.55 -10.66 8.79
C ILE A 173 19.77 -10.36 9.66
N ALA A 174 20.17 -11.33 10.47
CA ALA A 174 21.31 -11.23 11.36
C ALA A 174 22.62 -11.12 10.55
N LEU A 175 23.47 -10.18 10.95
CA LEU A 175 24.77 -9.89 10.31
C LEU A 175 25.94 -10.17 11.27
N ALA A 176 25.71 -9.98 12.58
CA ALA A 176 26.72 -10.14 13.60
C ALA A 176 26.13 -10.63 14.93
N ALA A 177 26.94 -11.34 15.70
CA ALA A 177 26.59 -11.78 17.04
C ALA A 177 27.79 -11.60 17.97
N ASN A 178 27.54 -11.07 19.16
CA ASN A 178 28.55 -10.88 20.21
C ASN A 178 29.83 -10.18 19.71
N LYS A 179 29.66 -9.06 18.99
CA LYS A 179 30.74 -8.23 18.44
C LYS A 179 31.61 -8.91 17.37
N LYS A 180 31.06 -9.93 16.69
CA LYS A 180 31.71 -10.61 15.57
C LYS A 180 30.71 -10.77 14.43
N TRP A 181 31.17 -10.54 13.20
CA TRP A 181 30.43 -10.92 11.99
C TRP A 181 30.01 -12.39 12.11
N LEU A 182 28.81 -12.76 11.66
CA LEU A 182 28.30 -14.13 11.85
C LEU A 182 29.29 -15.20 11.36
N GLN A 183 29.87 -14.98 10.18
CA GLN A 183 30.90 -15.85 9.59
C GLN A 183 32.15 -16.02 10.48
N ASN A 184 32.45 -15.04 11.33
CA ASN A 184 33.61 -15.03 12.23
C ASN A 184 33.23 -15.31 13.69
N SER A 185 31.94 -15.53 13.95
CA SER A 185 31.40 -15.73 15.28
C SER A 185 31.53 -17.19 15.73
N GLN A 186 31.26 -17.45 17.01
CA GLN A 186 31.15 -18.82 17.53
C GLN A 186 29.97 -19.60 16.95
N PHE A 187 29.07 -18.93 16.23
CA PHE A 187 27.88 -19.50 15.61
C PHE A 187 28.07 -19.78 14.12
N LYS A 188 29.26 -19.56 13.55
CA LYS A 188 29.51 -19.75 12.11
C LYS A 188 28.98 -21.09 11.59
N ASP A 189 29.31 -22.18 12.29
CA ASP A 189 28.98 -23.53 11.82
C ASP A 189 27.47 -23.83 11.91
N THR A 190 26.74 -23.10 12.76
CA THR A 190 25.30 -23.30 12.98
C THR A 190 24.43 -22.28 12.25
N TRP A 191 24.88 -21.04 12.11
CA TRP A 191 24.11 -19.90 11.59
C TRP A 191 24.61 -19.45 10.21
N GLY A 192 25.79 -19.91 9.79
CA GLY A 192 26.37 -19.53 8.50
C GLY A 192 26.72 -18.05 8.42
N ASP A 193 26.68 -17.53 7.19
CA ASP A 193 27.04 -16.15 6.89
C ASP A 193 25.87 -15.17 7.17
N PHE A 194 24.63 -15.64 6.98
CA PHE A 194 23.39 -14.90 7.24
C PHE A 194 22.37 -15.82 7.90
N THR A 195 21.55 -15.27 8.80
CA THR A 195 20.45 -16.01 9.45
C THR A 195 19.25 -15.09 9.58
N VAL A 196 18.05 -15.62 9.33
CA VAL A 196 16.80 -14.92 9.63
C VAL A 196 16.35 -15.31 11.03
N ILE A 197 16.07 -14.32 11.88
CA ILE A 197 15.61 -14.51 13.27
C ILE A 197 14.33 -13.71 13.50
N ALA A 198 13.33 -14.33 14.11
CA ALA A 198 12.12 -13.67 14.62
C ALA A 198 12.10 -13.67 16.16
N GLU A 199 11.88 -12.51 16.77
CA GLU A 199 12.03 -12.26 18.21
C GLU A 199 11.13 -13.13 19.12
N ASP A 200 9.87 -13.39 18.72
CA ASP A 200 8.87 -13.99 19.62
C ASP A 200 8.49 -15.44 19.30
N THR A 201 8.69 -15.89 18.07
CA THR A 201 8.31 -17.25 17.65
C THR A 201 9.41 -18.29 17.79
N GLY A 202 10.66 -17.87 18.06
CA GLY A 202 11.83 -18.76 18.00
C GLY A 202 12.11 -19.31 16.60
N SER A 203 11.39 -18.81 15.58
CA SER A 203 11.56 -19.19 14.18
C SER A 203 12.89 -18.65 13.68
N ARG A 204 13.71 -19.55 13.13
CA ARG A 204 15.00 -19.22 12.54
C ARG A 204 15.18 -19.95 11.23
N VAL A 205 15.85 -19.29 10.28
CA VAL A 205 16.44 -19.97 9.11
C VAL A 205 17.92 -19.70 9.16
N CYS A 206 18.65 -20.71 9.61
CA CYS A 206 20.10 -20.66 9.71
C CYS A 206 20.74 -20.84 8.34
N ASN A 207 21.93 -20.26 8.15
CA ASN A 207 22.72 -20.42 6.93
C ASN A 207 21.89 -20.11 5.66
N LEU A 208 21.29 -18.91 5.65
CA LEU A 208 20.38 -18.45 4.61
C LEU A 208 21.05 -18.53 3.23
N LYS A 209 20.43 -19.26 2.32
CA LYS A 209 20.85 -19.41 0.92
C LYS A 209 20.08 -18.49 0.00
N GLU A 210 18.76 -18.45 0.17
CA GLU A 210 17.88 -17.70 -0.73
C GLU A 210 16.61 -17.20 -0.04
N ILE A 211 16.15 -16.04 -0.50
CA ILE A 211 14.85 -15.46 -0.20
C ILE A 211 14.02 -15.50 -1.48
N ASN A 212 12.94 -16.28 -1.44
CA ASN A 212 12.02 -16.44 -2.55
C ASN A 212 10.70 -15.74 -2.28
N VAL A 213 10.33 -14.87 -3.19
CA VAL A 213 9.05 -14.19 -3.16
C VAL A 213 8.11 -14.96 -4.04
N THR A 214 7.19 -15.70 -3.43
CA THR A 214 6.49 -16.78 -4.13
C THR A 214 5.15 -16.38 -4.73
N SER A 215 4.50 -15.34 -4.19
CA SER A 215 3.21 -14.84 -4.67
C SER A 215 3.28 -13.36 -5.03
N ASN A 216 2.72 -13.05 -6.21
CA ASN A 216 2.58 -11.69 -6.70
C ASN A 216 1.28 -11.09 -6.14
N TRP A 217 1.32 -9.81 -5.76
CA TRP A 217 0.08 -9.07 -5.46
C TRP A 217 -0.88 -9.23 -6.59
N THR A 218 -2.12 -9.46 -6.24
CA THR A 218 -3.15 -9.65 -7.24
C THR A 218 -4.31 -8.80 -6.83
N LEU A 219 -4.56 -7.78 -7.64
CA LEU A 219 -5.76 -6.97 -7.55
C LEU A 219 -6.86 -7.71 -8.30
N THR A 220 -7.77 -8.32 -7.55
CA THR A 220 -8.96 -8.94 -8.14
C THR A 220 -10.00 -7.86 -8.44
N VAL A 221 -10.59 -7.90 -9.63
CA VAL A 221 -11.68 -7.00 -10.00
C VAL A 221 -12.93 -7.83 -10.23
N GLU A 222 -13.96 -7.55 -9.45
CA GLU A 222 -15.28 -8.19 -9.52
C GLU A 222 -16.29 -7.20 -10.07
N VAL A 223 -17.16 -7.66 -10.96
CA VAL A 223 -18.36 -6.92 -11.40
C VAL A 223 -19.56 -7.75 -10.98
N ASP A 224 -20.40 -7.19 -10.10
CA ASP A 224 -21.54 -7.83 -9.44
C ASP A 224 -21.19 -9.20 -8.84
N GLY A 225 -20.11 -9.24 -8.07
CA GLY A 225 -19.61 -10.46 -7.43
C GLY A 225 -18.98 -11.48 -8.39
N ILE A 226 -18.94 -11.22 -9.69
CA ILE A 226 -18.28 -12.09 -10.68
C ILE A 226 -16.88 -11.57 -10.95
N LYS A 227 -15.85 -12.38 -10.65
CA LYS A 227 -14.47 -12.07 -11.01
C LYS A 227 -14.32 -11.85 -12.52
N LYS A 228 -13.93 -10.64 -12.92
CA LYS A 228 -13.64 -10.25 -14.32
C LYS A 228 -12.15 -10.20 -14.60
N LEU A 229 -11.37 -9.65 -13.67
CA LEU A 229 -9.92 -9.47 -13.83
C LEU A 229 -9.14 -9.96 -12.63
N GLU A 230 -7.88 -10.24 -12.91
CA GLU A 230 -6.86 -10.59 -11.94
C GLU A 230 -5.56 -9.88 -12.36
N LEU A 231 -5.21 -8.79 -11.68
CA LEU A 231 -4.14 -7.86 -12.10
C LEU A 231 -2.93 -7.92 -11.18
N SER A 232 -1.75 -8.22 -11.74
CA SER A 232 -0.48 -8.17 -11.03
C SER A 232 0.14 -6.77 -10.99
N PRO A 233 1.13 -6.50 -10.09
CA PRO A 233 1.98 -5.30 -10.08
C PRO A 233 2.49 -4.92 -11.46
N TYR A 234 2.87 -5.92 -12.24
CA TYR A 234 3.36 -5.70 -13.58
C TYR A 234 2.26 -5.16 -14.52
N ASN A 235 1.01 -5.66 -14.42
CA ASN A 235 -0.08 -5.17 -15.26
C ASN A 235 -0.37 -3.68 -14.99
N ILE A 236 -0.28 -3.25 -13.74
CA ILE A 236 -0.55 -1.87 -13.34
C ILE A 236 0.62 -0.95 -13.69
N THR A 237 1.85 -1.34 -13.34
CA THR A 237 3.06 -0.51 -13.54
C THR A 237 3.51 -0.40 -15.00
N ASN A 238 3.20 -1.40 -15.84
CA ASN A 238 3.56 -1.40 -17.27
C ASN A 238 2.46 -0.80 -18.17
N SER A 239 1.37 -0.30 -17.60
CA SER A 239 0.31 0.38 -18.34
C SER A 239 0.61 1.86 -18.53
N PRO A 240 0.02 2.54 -19.53
CA PRO A 240 0.13 3.98 -19.67
C PRO A 240 -0.27 4.67 -18.36
N SER A 241 0.67 5.39 -17.78
CA SER A 241 0.52 5.99 -16.46
C SER A 241 0.19 7.47 -16.56
N HIS A 242 -0.52 7.96 -15.56
CA HIS A 242 -0.72 9.37 -15.31
C HIS A 242 0.16 9.80 -14.15
N THR A 243 0.70 11.00 -14.25
CA THR A 243 1.48 11.64 -13.20
C THR A 243 0.81 12.96 -12.84
N TYR A 244 0.53 13.16 -11.57
CA TYR A 244 -0.13 14.35 -11.04
C TYR A 244 0.62 14.88 -9.83
N ASN A 245 0.67 16.20 -9.68
CA ASN A 245 1.20 16.86 -8.51
C ASN A 245 0.08 17.10 -7.50
N TYR A 246 0.22 16.49 -6.33
CA TYR A 246 -0.67 16.61 -5.19
C TYR A 246 0.00 17.50 -4.15
N THR A 247 -0.46 18.75 -4.08
CA THR A 247 0.07 19.76 -3.16
C THR A 247 -1.04 20.26 -2.23
N TYR A 248 -0.85 20.16 -0.92
CA TYR A 248 -1.75 20.76 0.07
C TYR A 248 -1.09 21.08 1.41
N ASP A 249 -1.65 22.06 2.10
CA ASP A 249 -1.29 22.40 3.47
C ASP A 249 -2.21 21.62 4.43
N ARG A 250 -1.65 20.77 5.29
CA ARG A 250 -2.36 20.11 6.40
C ARG A 250 -2.75 21.13 7.46
N PHE A 251 -3.82 20.81 8.20
CA PHE A 251 -4.35 21.65 9.28
C PHE A 251 -3.36 21.87 10.44
N ASP A 252 -2.44 20.92 10.66
CA ASP A 252 -1.35 21.00 11.63
C ASP A 252 -0.15 21.81 11.12
N LYS A 253 -0.31 22.54 10.00
CA LYS A 253 0.69 23.37 9.34
C LYS A 253 1.84 22.56 8.73
N TRP A 254 1.56 21.37 8.26
CA TRP A 254 2.50 20.57 7.47
C TRP A 254 2.17 20.63 6.00
N ASN A 255 3.15 20.87 5.14
CA ASN A 255 2.92 20.88 3.70
C ASN A 255 3.17 19.49 3.12
N TYR A 256 2.22 19.02 2.31
CA TYR A 256 2.33 17.81 1.52
C TYR A 256 2.49 18.21 0.06
N ASP A 257 3.63 17.89 -0.54
CA ASP A 257 3.89 18.15 -1.95
C ASP A 257 4.47 16.91 -2.63
N ARG A 258 3.61 16.15 -3.31
CA ARG A 258 4.01 14.90 -3.96
C ARG A 258 3.55 14.82 -5.39
N GLU A 259 4.45 14.46 -6.25
CA GLU A 259 4.12 13.90 -7.54
C GLU A 259 3.74 12.42 -7.34
N ILE A 260 2.55 12.02 -7.75
CA ILE A 260 2.12 10.63 -7.69
C ILE A 260 1.89 10.09 -9.10
N THR A 261 2.31 8.84 -9.31
CA THR A 261 2.23 8.13 -10.59
C THR A 261 1.42 6.86 -10.44
N GLY A 262 0.45 6.70 -11.32
CA GLY A 262 -0.53 5.62 -11.24
C GLY A 262 -1.32 5.43 -12.51
N ILE A 263 -2.38 4.63 -12.42
CA ILE A 263 -3.41 4.50 -13.46
C ILE A 263 -4.75 5.00 -12.90
N ASN A 264 -5.58 5.60 -13.75
CA ASN A 264 -6.91 6.05 -13.33
C ASN A 264 -7.80 4.85 -12.99
N LEU A 265 -8.66 5.00 -11.99
CA LEU A 265 -9.62 3.96 -11.59
C LEU A 265 -10.61 3.64 -12.73
N SER A 266 -10.97 4.63 -13.54
CA SER A 266 -11.76 4.44 -14.78
C SER A 266 -11.12 3.42 -15.71
N LYS A 267 -9.78 3.38 -15.79
CA LYS A 267 -9.08 2.42 -16.63
C LYS A 267 -9.29 0.97 -16.18
N ILE A 268 -9.39 0.76 -14.86
CA ILE A 268 -9.73 -0.56 -14.32
C ILE A 268 -11.16 -0.95 -14.67
N CYS A 269 -12.10 -0.02 -14.58
CA CYS A 269 -13.50 -0.25 -14.93
C CYS A 269 -13.65 -0.60 -16.43
N GLU A 270 -12.96 0.13 -17.30
CA GLU A 270 -12.88 -0.18 -18.74
C GLU A 270 -12.33 -1.60 -18.99
N TRP A 271 -11.23 -1.98 -18.32
CA TRP A 271 -10.66 -3.32 -18.47
C TRP A 271 -11.61 -4.41 -17.98
N ALA A 272 -12.41 -4.12 -16.96
CA ALA A 272 -13.41 -5.04 -16.43
C ALA A 272 -14.66 -5.16 -17.34
N GLY A 273 -14.74 -4.30 -18.38
CA GLY A 273 -15.82 -4.29 -19.35
C GLY A 273 -17.07 -3.54 -18.88
N VAL A 274 -16.90 -2.54 -18.01
CA VAL A 274 -17.96 -1.64 -17.55
C VAL A 274 -17.95 -0.40 -18.45
N ASP A 275 -19.13 0.02 -18.93
CA ASP A 275 -19.29 1.20 -19.79
C ASP A 275 -19.35 2.47 -18.92
N GLU A 276 -18.79 3.59 -19.41
CA GLU A 276 -18.85 4.88 -18.70
C GLU A 276 -20.29 5.43 -18.57
N ASN A 277 -21.21 4.94 -19.40
CA ASN A 277 -22.62 5.28 -19.36
C ASN A 277 -23.45 4.32 -18.48
N ASP A 278 -22.83 3.27 -17.94
CA ASP A 278 -23.49 2.40 -16.97
C ASP A 278 -23.58 3.12 -15.62
N ASN A 279 -24.71 2.99 -14.94
CA ASN A 279 -24.82 3.42 -13.55
C ASN A 279 -24.18 2.35 -12.66
N PHE A 280 -23.14 2.68 -11.91
CA PHE A 280 -22.45 1.73 -11.04
C PHE A 280 -21.81 2.41 -9.83
N GLU A 281 -21.46 1.59 -8.84
CA GLU A 281 -20.65 1.98 -7.69
C GLU A 281 -19.39 1.13 -7.59
N VAL A 282 -18.26 1.75 -7.22
CA VAL A 282 -16.97 1.09 -7.03
C VAL A 282 -16.53 1.15 -5.58
N LYS A 283 -16.10 0.01 -5.04
CA LYS A 283 -15.47 -0.10 -3.73
C LYS A 283 -14.11 -0.76 -3.86
N ALA A 284 -13.12 -0.23 -3.14
CA ALA A 284 -11.84 -0.89 -2.99
C ALA A 284 -11.75 -1.53 -1.60
N ARG A 285 -11.28 -2.77 -1.52
CA ARG A 285 -11.08 -3.52 -0.27
C ARG A 285 -9.60 -3.65 0.04
N ALA A 286 -9.25 -3.33 1.28
CA ALA A 286 -7.90 -3.49 1.81
C ALA A 286 -7.76 -4.79 2.60
N VAL A 287 -6.54 -5.31 2.66
CA VAL A 287 -6.20 -6.57 3.35
C VAL A 287 -6.44 -6.52 4.86
N ASP A 288 -6.48 -5.33 5.46
CA ASP A 288 -6.80 -5.09 6.86
C ASP A 288 -8.32 -5.11 7.15
N GLY A 289 -9.15 -5.40 6.14
CA GLY A 289 -10.60 -5.54 6.25
C GLY A 289 -11.39 -4.25 5.99
N TRP A 290 -10.69 -3.15 5.72
CA TRP A 290 -11.30 -1.85 5.42
C TRP A 290 -11.72 -1.71 3.95
N ALA A 291 -12.52 -0.68 3.67
CA ALA A 291 -12.96 -0.35 2.32
C ALA A 291 -12.94 1.17 2.07
N SER A 292 -12.80 1.56 0.80
CA SER A 292 -12.89 2.96 0.34
C SER A 292 -13.98 3.08 -0.72
N PRO A 293 -14.76 4.20 -0.78
CA PRO A 293 -14.59 5.44 0.01
C PRO A 293 -14.87 5.25 1.50
N HIS A 294 -15.82 4.39 1.84
CA HIS A 294 -16.29 4.30 3.20
C HIS A 294 -15.90 2.99 3.86
N GLY A 295 -15.09 3.06 4.93
CA GLY A 295 -14.54 1.94 5.71
C GLY A 295 -15.48 0.82 6.14
N LYS A 296 -16.80 1.02 5.96
CA LYS A 296 -17.86 0.08 6.32
C LYS A 296 -18.52 -0.50 5.07
N PRO A 297 -18.72 -1.83 4.98
CA PRO A 297 -19.23 -2.50 3.78
C PRO A 297 -20.57 -1.98 3.23
N TRP A 298 -21.46 -1.51 4.13
CA TRP A 298 -22.82 -1.07 3.80
C TRP A 298 -22.93 0.39 3.34
N ARG A 299 -21.85 1.17 3.38
CA ARG A 299 -21.86 2.54 2.89
C ARG A 299 -21.68 2.57 1.36
N PRO A 300 -22.13 3.62 0.64
CA PRO A 300 -22.04 3.70 -0.82
C PRO A 300 -20.59 3.60 -1.35
N GLY A 301 -20.43 3.15 -2.60
CA GLY A 301 -19.16 3.22 -3.34
C GLY A 301 -18.92 4.58 -4.00
N PHE A 302 -17.81 4.70 -4.75
CA PHE A 302 -17.61 5.77 -5.74
C PHE A 302 -18.59 5.58 -6.88
N THR A 303 -19.32 6.61 -7.29
CA THR A 303 -20.25 6.49 -8.43
C THR A 303 -19.53 6.47 -9.77
N GLU A 304 -20.25 6.25 -10.86
CA GLU A 304 -19.71 6.34 -12.23
C GLU A 304 -19.13 7.74 -12.49
N ASP A 305 -19.83 8.78 -12.03
CA ASP A 305 -19.41 10.17 -12.13
C ASP A 305 -18.10 10.41 -11.38
N ASP A 306 -17.95 9.88 -10.16
CA ASP A 306 -16.70 10.00 -9.39
C ASP A 306 -15.50 9.32 -10.07
N VAL A 307 -15.75 8.22 -10.80
CA VAL A 307 -14.72 7.39 -11.42
C VAL A 307 -14.28 7.95 -12.77
N TYR A 308 -15.23 8.40 -13.60
CA TYR A 308 -14.97 8.87 -14.96
C TYR A 308 -14.82 10.38 -15.06
N ASN A 309 -15.43 11.14 -14.15
CA ASN A 309 -15.27 12.59 -14.06
C ASN A 309 -14.36 12.95 -12.89
N ASN A 310 -13.76 14.14 -12.94
CA ASN A 310 -12.90 14.60 -11.86
C ASN A 310 -13.76 14.93 -10.65
N ILE A 311 -13.34 14.45 -9.49
CA ILE A 311 -14.08 14.66 -8.24
C ILE A 311 -13.92 16.11 -7.80
N ASP A 312 -15.05 16.79 -7.61
CA ASP A 312 -15.08 18.13 -7.03
C ASP A 312 -14.59 18.10 -5.56
N TYR A 313 -13.87 19.15 -5.16
CA TYR A 313 -13.18 19.25 -3.87
C TYR A 313 -14.08 19.06 -2.62
N ASP A 314 -15.38 19.25 -2.76
CA ASP A 314 -16.41 19.19 -1.71
C ASP A 314 -17.27 17.92 -1.86
N SER A 315 -16.62 16.81 -2.21
CA SER A 315 -17.33 15.53 -2.32
C SER A 315 -17.85 15.11 -0.93
N ARG A 316 -19.06 14.56 -0.87
CA ARG A 316 -19.76 14.15 0.37
C ARG A 316 -19.11 12.95 1.08
N TYR A 317 -17.87 12.60 0.71
CA TYR A 317 -17.15 11.42 1.14
C TYR A 317 -16.32 11.74 2.40
N TRP A 318 -16.99 11.70 3.56
CA TRP A 318 -16.34 11.72 4.88
C TRP A 318 -15.73 10.34 5.10
N ASP A 319 -14.50 10.16 4.63
CA ASP A 319 -13.90 8.84 4.48
C ASP A 319 -13.09 8.42 5.69
N TYR A 320 -13.65 7.43 6.38
CA TYR A 320 -12.91 6.57 7.26
C TYR A 320 -12.20 5.51 6.41
N VAL A 321 -10.90 5.65 6.22
CA VAL A 321 -10.05 4.54 5.76
C VAL A 321 -9.02 4.26 6.85
N ASN A 322 -8.61 2.99 6.95
CA ASN A 322 -7.49 2.45 7.73
C ASN A 322 -7.08 3.30 8.94
N SER A 323 -7.44 2.87 10.16
CA SER A 323 -7.08 3.49 11.46
C SER A 323 -7.76 4.81 11.85
N THR A 324 -8.67 5.36 11.02
CA THR A 324 -9.41 6.61 11.32
C THR A 324 -10.60 6.45 12.29
N ASP A 325 -11.06 5.23 12.60
CA ASP A 325 -12.17 5.01 13.57
C ASP A 325 -11.78 5.36 15.03
N GLY A 326 -10.51 5.63 15.31
CA GLY A 326 -9.99 5.89 16.67
C GLY A 326 -10.01 7.35 17.11
N PHE A 327 -10.23 8.30 16.20
CA PHE A 327 -10.27 9.73 16.52
C PHE A 327 -11.70 10.23 16.34
N GLU A 328 -12.44 10.36 17.45
CA GLU A 328 -13.80 10.91 17.47
C GLU A 328 -13.88 12.40 17.06
N GLU A 329 -12.76 13.07 16.71
CA GLU A 329 -12.74 14.52 16.50
C GLU A 329 -11.98 15.05 15.26
N ASP A 330 -11.23 14.23 14.51
CA ASP A 330 -10.57 14.70 13.28
C ASP A 330 -11.23 14.06 12.06
N ASP A 331 -12.46 14.49 11.79
CA ASP A 331 -13.06 14.40 10.47
C ASP A 331 -12.05 14.96 9.46
N GLY A 332 -11.53 14.13 8.56
CA GLY A 332 -10.55 14.53 7.56
C GLY A 332 -10.94 15.86 6.92
N HIS A 333 -10.22 16.94 7.25
CA HIS A 333 -10.59 18.26 6.78
C HIS A 333 -10.40 18.33 5.25
N PRO A 334 -11.41 18.79 4.49
CA PRO A 334 -11.27 18.97 3.06
C PRO A 334 -10.13 19.95 2.76
N LEU A 335 -9.36 19.66 1.72
CA LEU A 335 -8.23 20.49 1.32
C LEU A 335 -8.68 21.91 0.94
N PRO A 336 -7.84 22.94 1.16
CA PRO A 336 -8.17 24.30 0.74
C PRO A 336 -8.33 24.37 -0.80
N ALA A 337 -9.50 24.86 -1.24
CA ALA A 337 -9.98 24.91 -2.62
C ALA A 337 -9.06 25.61 -3.66
N SER A 338 -7.93 26.19 -3.25
CA SER A 338 -7.03 26.96 -4.11
C SER A 338 -5.90 26.15 -4.76
N THR A 339 -5.65 24.90 -4.38
CA THR A 339 -4.51 24.10 -4.87
C THR A 339 -4.88 22.83 -5.64
N VAL A 340 -6.15 22.41 -5.62
CA VAL A 340 -6.65 21.27 -6.38
C VAL A 340 -7.12 21.78 -7.74
N THR A 341 -6.35 21.52 -8.80
CA THR A 341 -6.84 21.73 -10.17
C THR A 341 -7.96 20.72 -10.45
N ASN A 342 -9.08 21.16 -11.02
CA ASN A 342 -10.28 20.36 -11.38
C ASN A 342 -10.03 19.21 -12.40
N ASP A 343 -8.78 18.80 -12.60
CA ASP A 343 -8.32 17.85 -13.62
C ASP A 343 -7.74 16.54 -13.04
N MET A 344 -7.89 16.32 -11.74
CA MET A 344 -7.39 15.10 -11.08
C MET A 344 -8.49 14.04 -10.96
N SER A 345 -8.14 12.81 -11.30
CA SER A 345 -9.02 11.63 -11.22
C SER A 345 -8.62 10.72 -10.05
N ILE A 346 -9.51 9.83 -9.62
CA ILE A 346 -9.14 8.74 -8.69
C ILE A 346 -8.07 7.87 -9.35
N MET A 347 -6.99 7.57 -8.64
CA MET A 347 -5.90 6.77 -9.16
C MET A 347 -5.52 5.61 -8.27
N ILE A 348 -5.17 4.50 -8.91
CA ILE A 348 -4.36 3.44 -8.34
C ILE A 348 -2.90 3.83 -8.51
N VAL A 349 -2.30 4.31 -7.43
CA VAL A 349 -0.94 4.85 -7.39
C VAL A 349 0.01 3.74 -7.02
N TYR A 350 1.05 3.58 -7.83
CA TYR A 350 2.13 2.63 -7.58
C TYR A 350 3.48 3.31 -7.34
N SER A 351 3.57 4.63 -7.54
CA SER A 351 4.81 5.40 -7.36
C SER A 351 4.52 6.84 -6.89
N GLN A 352 5.44 7.42 -6.13
CA GLN A 352 5.38 8.81 -5.68
C GLN A 352 6.78 9.43 -5.55
N LYS A 353 6.90 10.72 -5.79
CA LYS A 353 8.10 11.54 -5.58
C LYS A 353 7.72 12.75 -4.71
N LEU A 354 8.53 13.06 -3.71
CA LEU A 354 8.45 14.34 -3.00
C LEU A 354 9.21 15.37 -3.81
N ASN A 355 8.55 16.42 -4.28
CA ASN A 355 9.18 17.44 -5.12
C ASN A 355 9.88 18.51 -4.28
N ASP A 356 9.19 19.13 -3.32
CA ASP A 356 9.79 20.17 -2.49
C ASP A 356 10.04 19.73 -1.03
N GLY A 357 9.87 18.44 -0.74
CA GLY A 357 9.87 17.89 0.61
C GLY A 357 8.61 18.25 1.42
N GLU A 358 8.49 17.70 2.63
CA GLU A 358 7.48 18.09 3.61
C GLU A 358 8.13 19.04 4.62
N ILE A 359 7.46 20.17 4.88
CA ILE A 359 7.95 21.21 5.80
C ILE A 359 6.94 21.33 6.94
N ASP A 360 7.44 21.29 8.17
CA ASP A 360 6.66 21.68 9.35
C ASP A 360 6.71 23.20 9.50
N LEU A 361 5.62 23.86 9.08
CA LEU A 361 5.43 25.31 9.24
C LEU A 361 5.01 25.69 10.66
N SER A 362 4.69 24.72 11.53
CA SER A 362 4.41 24.98 12.95
C SER A 362 5.68 25.29 13.74
N ALA A 363 6.83 24.84 13.25
CA ALA A 363 8.13 25.12 13.83
C ALA A 363 8.64 26.53 13.50
N ASN A 364 9.47 27.09 14.38
CA ASN A 364 10.09 28.41 14.18
C ASN A 364 11.62 28.35 14.39
N PRO A 365 12.43 28.42 13.32
CA PRO A 365 12.01 28.52 11.92
C PRO A 365 11.34 27.22 11.43
N PRO A 366 10.52 27.28 10.35
CA PRO A 366 10.05 26.08 9.67
C PRO A 366 11.22 25.17 9.34
N TYR A 367 11.06 23.86 9.53
CA TYR A 367 12.10 22.89 9.23
C TYR A 367 11.56 21.77 8.31
N PRO A 368 12.38 21.26 7.39
CA PRO A 368 12.01 20.12 6.57
C PRO A 368 11.90 18.87 7.44
N THR A 369 10.70 18.28 7.48
CA THR A 369 10.44 17.00 8.17
C THR A 369 10.69 15.81 7.25
N ASN A 370 10.60 16.03 5.94
CA ASN A 370 10.87 15.03 4.92
C ASN A 370 11.53 15.72 3.71
N PRO A 371 12.79 15.44 3.37
CA PRO A 371 13.45 16.12 2.24
C PRO A 371 12.87 15.69 0.88
N GLU A 372 13.14 16.49 -0.17
CA GLU A 372 12.88 16.11 -1.57
C GLU A 372 13.47 14.73 -1.89
N TRP A 373 12.76 13.95 -2.68
CA TRP A 373 13.26 12.68 -3.20
C TRP A 373 13.89 12.89 -4.58
N PRO A 374 15.12 12.41 -4.81
CA PRO A 374 15.80 12.61 -6.08
C PRO A 374 15.10 11.88 -7.24
N GLU A 375 14.36 10.80 -6.94
CA GLU A 375 13.65 9.98 -7.91
C GLU A 375 12.29 9.52 -7.34
N HIS A 376 11.41 9.11 -8.24
CA HIS A 376 10.17 8.41 -7.89
C HIS A 376 10.46 7.13 -7.12
N LYS A 377 9.73 6.94 -6.03
CA LYS A 377 9.75 5.70 -5.25
C LYS A 377 8.44 4.96 -5.46
N MET A 378 8.53 3.65 -5.67
CA MET A 378 7.34 2.81 -5.68
C MET A 378 6.63 2.90 -4.32
N VAL A 379 5.32 2.74 -4.32
CA VAL A 379 4.54 2.59 -3.10
C VAL A 379 5.00 1.30 -2.41
N GLY A 380 5.50 1.44 -1.18
CA GLY A 380 6.27 0.40 -0.49
C GLY A 380 5.50 -0.41 0.54
N MET A 381 6.21 -1.29 1.27
CA MET A 381 5.62 -2.35 2.11
C MET A 381 4.54 -1.85 3.09
N LYS A 382 4.70 -0.66 3.66
CA LYS A 382 3.70 -0.04 4.56
C LYS A 382 2.32 0.17 3.94
N HIS A 383 2.22 0.25 2.61
CA HIS A 383 0.97 0.58 1.93
C HIS A 383 0.52 -0.50 0.90
N GLY A 384 1.22 -1.63 0.80
CA GLY A 384 1.08 -2.54 -0.35
C GLY A 384 1.63 -1.94 -1.66
N PRO A 385 1.61 -2.67 -2.79
CA PRO A 385 2.17 -2.19 -4.06
C PRO A 385 1.34 -1.08 -4.70
N TYR A 386 0.13 -0.85 -4.19
CA TYR A 386 -0.73 0.23 -4.64
C TYR A 386 -1.51 0.86 -3.49
N ILE A 387 -1.76 2.14 -3.62
CA ILE A 387 -2.77 2.88 -2.86
C ILE A 387 -3.82 3.43 -3.81
N ILE A 388 -5.04 3.69 -3.31
CA ILE A 388 -5.97 4.55 -4.03
C ILE A 388 -5.83 5.96 -3.51
N ALA A 389 -5.31 6.83 -4.36
CA ALA A 389 -5.33 8.26 -4.14
C ALA A 389 -6.62 8.83 -4.73
N VAL A 390 -7.33 9.59 -3.91
CA VAL A 390 -8.51 10.32 -4.35
C VAL A 390 -8.20 11.82 -4.25
N PRO A 391 -8.42 12.58 -5.33
CA PRO A 391 -8.24 14.03 -5.34
C PRO A 391 -8.97 14.71 -4.17
N GLY A 392 -8.39 15.77 -3.64
CA GLY A 392 -9.00 16.52 -2.53
C GLY A 392 -8.88 15.85 -1.15
N ARG A 393 -8.21 14.71 -1.03
CA ARG A 393 -8.01 14.01 0.25
C ARG A 393 -6.59 14.13 0.79
N ILE A 394 -6.48 14.14 2.12
CA ILE A 394 -5.20 14.00 2.81
C ILE A 394 -4.67 12.55 2.69
N ARG A 395 -3.35 12.39 2.82
CA ARG A 395 -2.66 11.09 2.65
C ARG A 395 -3.16 10.02 3.62
N GLU A 396 -3.48 10.41 4.84
CA GLU A 396 -4.03 9.51 5.87
C GLU A 396 -5.37 8.90 5.44
N ASN A 397 -6.04 9.55 4.48
CA ASN A 397 -7.31 9.12 3.91
C ASN A 397 -7.18 8.39 2.55
N PHE A 398 -5.97 7.97 2.17
CA PHE A 398 -5.77 7.04 1.06
C PHE A 398 -5.88 5.61 1.56
N ILE A 399 -6.63 4.77 0.83
CA ILE A 399 -6.68 3.35 1.17
C ILE A 399 -5.42 2.66 0.67
N TRP A 400 -4.77 1.92 1.57
CA TRP A 400 -3.60 1.12 1.29
C TRP A 400 -3.92 -0.38 1.27
N GLY A 401 -3.00 -1.19 0.76
CA GLY A 401 -3.12 -2.65 0.80
C GLY A 401 -4.33 -3.16 0.02
N ILE A 402 -4.68 -2.50 -1.08
CA ILE A 402 -5.87 -2.83 -1.87
C ILE A 402 -5.71 -4.16 -2.62
N TYR A 403 -6.49 -5.17 -2.25
CA TYR A 403 -6.42 -6.50 -2.90
C TYR A 403 -7.62 -6.77 -3.81
N LYS A 404 -8.71 -6.00 -3.67
CA LYS A 404 -9.91 -6.19 -4.45
C LYS A 404 -10.59 -4.88 -4.80
N ILE A 405 -11.12 -4.81 -6.02
CA ILE A 405 -12.05 -3.78 -6.49
C ILE A 405 -13.38 -4.48 -6.80
N GLU A 406 -14.44 -3.99 -6.18
CA GLU A 406 -15.82 -4.42 -6.38
C GLU A 406 -16.53 -3.34 -7.18
N ILE A 407 -17.05 -3.67 -8.35
CA ILE A 407 -17.90 -2.81 -9.15
C ILE A 407 -19.31 -3.40 -9.09
N ASN A 408 -20.26 -2.65 -8.56
CA ASN A 408 -21.65 -3.07 -8.48
C ASN A 408 -22.45 -2.18 -9.42
N THR A 409 -22.99 -2.80 -10.47
CA THR A 409 -23.87 -2.12 -11.40
C THR A 409 -25.20 -1.84 -10.72
N ILE A 410 -25.69 -0.63 -10.92
CA ILE A 410 -26.91 -0.13 -10.32
C ILE A 410 -27.97 -0.09 -11.41
N PRO A 411 -29.08 -0.83 -11.26
CA PRO A 411 -30.20 -0.72 -12.18
C PRO A 411 -30.71 0.72 -12.21
N ASP A 412 -30.84 1.29 -13.41
CA ASP A 412 -31.58 2.53 -13.56
C ASP A 412 -33.06 2.19 -13.61
N VAL A 413 -33.84 2.71 -12.67
CA VAL A 413 -35.26 2.41 -12.56
C VAL A 413 -36.05 3.61 -13.02
N ASP A 414 -36.66 3.45 -14.18
CA ASP A 414 -37.64 4.38 -14.69
C ASP A 414 -38.80 3.62 -15.33
N PHE A 415 -39.93 4.31 -15.51
CA PHE A 415 -41.04 3.79 -16.28
C PHE A 415 -41.79 4.89 -17.03
N ASP A 416 -42.29 4.52 -18.21
CA ASP A 416 -43.25 5.32 -18.98
C ASP A 416 -44.67 4.75 -18.82
N TYR A 417 -45.65 5.57 -19.15
CA TYR A 417 -47.03 5.12 -19.31
C TYR A 417 -47.65 5.66 -20.60
N ASN A 418 -48.56 4.89 -21.18
CA ASN A 418 -49.04 5.09 -22.55
C ASN A 418 -50.04 6.26 -22.73
N ASP A 419 -50.54 6.86 -21.64
CA ASP A 419 -51.52 7.94 -21.71
C ASP A 419 -51.28 9.05 -20.67
N THR A 420 -51.24 10.30 -21.13
CA THR A 420 -51.07 11.48 -20.26
C THR A 420 -52.39 12.08 -19.80
N GLN A 421 -53.52 11.61 -20.37
CA GLN A 421 -54.88 12.02 -19.98
C GLN A 421 -55.67 10.78 -19.58
N ILE A 422 -55.45 10.32 -18.35
CA ILE A 422 -56.05 9.08 -17.85
C ILE A 422 -57.48 9.39 -17.38
N ALA A 423 -58.49 8.74 -17.96
CA ALA A 423 -59.85 8.83 -17.47
C ALA A 423 -60.25 7.59 -16.65
N THR A 424 -61.28 7.74 -15.84
CA THR A 424 -61.86 6.59 -15.12
C THR A 424 -62.30 5.47 -16.06
N ASN A 425 -61.90 4.24 -15.70
CA ASN A 425 -62.10 2.99 -16.44
C ASN A 425 -61.23 2.81 -17.69
N ASP A 426 -60.26 3.68 -17.95
CA ASP A 426 -59.24 3.43 -18.96
C ASP A 426 -58.17 2.45 -18.46
N TRP A 427 -57.65 1.64 -19.38
CA TRP A 427 -56.51 0.77 -19.13
C TRP A 427 -55.23 1.52 -19.47
N VAL A 428 -54.40 1.72 -18.45
CA VAL A 428 -53.09 2.36 -18.57
C VAL A 428 -52.02 1.28 -18.50
N GLN A 429 -51.12 1.30 -19.46
CA GLN A 429 -49.96 0.41 -19.48
C GLN A 429 -48.76 1.17 -18.95
N PHE A 430 -48.16 0.66 -17.88
CA PHE A 430 -46.87 1.12 -17.37
C PHE A 430 -45.78 0.20 -17.88
N THR A 431 -44.73 0.76 -18.47
CA THR A 431 -43.62 0.02 -19.06
C THR A 431 -42.32 0.52 -18.46
N PHE A 432 -41.57 -0.39 -17.84
CA PHE A 432 -40.19 -0.14 -17.46
C PHE A 432 -39.38 0.24 -18.71
N ASN A 433 -38.75 1.40 -18.64
CA ASN A 433 -37.89 1.96 -19.69
C ASN A 433 -36.47 2.23 -19.16
N GLY A 434 -36.18 1.83 -17.92
CA GLY A 434 -34.86 1.94 -17.31
C GLY A 434 -33.81 1.01 -17.93
N SER A 435 -32.56 1.15 -17.48
CA SER A 435 -31.45 0.31 -17.94
C SER A 435 -31.21 -0.86 -16.97
N LEU A 436 -30.93 -2.03 -17.54
CA LEU A 436 -30.58 -3.24 -16.78
C LEU A 436 -29.25 -3.77 -17.28
N TYR A 437 -28.38 -4.15 -16.34
CA TYR A 437 -27.10 -4.75 -16.68
C TYR A 437 -27.24 -6.22 -17.08
N TYR A 438 -28.12 -6.95 -16.41
CA TYR A 438 -28.44 -8.34 -16.72
C TYR A 438 -29.74 -8.49 -17.53
N PRO A 439 -29.96 -9.67 -18.18
CA PRO A 439 -31.27 -10.00 -18.73
C PRO A 439 -32.37 -9.89 -17.66
N THR A 440 -33.57 -9.45 -18.05
CA THR A 440 -34.74 -9.21 -17.17
C THR A 440 -35.11 -10.40 -16.27
N THR A 441 -34.71 -11.62 -16.63
CA THR A 441 -34.90 -12.83 -15.81
C THR A 441 -34.22 -12.75 -14.44
N ASN A 442 -33.15 -11.95 -14.34
CA ASN A 442 -32.32 -11.79 -13.16
C ASN A 442 -32.85 -10.73 -12.19
N TYR A 443 -33.92 -10.02 -12.54
CA TYR A 443 -34.53 -9.00 -11.69
C TYR A 443 -35.93 -9.40 -11.25
N THR A 444 -36.36 -8.81 -10.14
CA THR A 444 -37.76 -8.80 -9.68
C THR A 444 -38.28 -7.38 -9.82
N PHE A 445 -39.40 -7.23 -10.54
CA PHE A 445 -40.13 -5.98 -10.68
C PHE A 445 -41.35 -6.05 -9.77
N SER A 446 -41.48 -5.08 -8.87
CA SER A 446 -42.60 -4.94 -7.94
C SER A 446 -43.28 -3.59 -8.15
N TRP A 447 -44.53 -3.62 -8.60
CA TRP A 447 -45.33 -2.44 -8.90
C TRP A 447 -46.31 -2.16 -7.78
N PHE A 448 -46.36 -0.91 -7.33
CA PHE A 448 -47.22 -0.40 -6.27
C PHE A 448 -48.11 0.69 -6.85
N ILE A 449 -49.42 0.52 -6.71
CA ILE A 449 -50.43 1.46 -7.21
C ILE A 449 -51.21 2.00 -6.03
N ASN A 450 -50.95 3.26 -5.67
CA ASN A 450 -51.58 3.98 -4.57
C ASN A 450 -51.43 3.26 -3.21
N CYS A 451 -50.27 2.62 -3.02
CA CYS A 451 -49.81 2.03 -1.78
C CYS A 451 -48.32 2.33 -1.60
N SER A 452 -47.86 2.34 -0.35
CA SER A 452 -46.44 2.54 -0.03
C SER A 452 -45.60 1.35 -0.50
N THR A 453 -44.33 1.58 -0.79
CA THR A 453 -43.34 0.54 -1.11
C THR A 453 -43.07 -0.43 0.05
N ASP A 454 -43.39 -0.03 1.29
CA ASP A 454 -43.40 -0.93 2.47
C ASP A 454 -44.62 -1.88 2.52
N GLY A 455 -45.55 -1.75 1.55
CA GLY A 455 -46.79 -2.52 1.46
C GLY A 455 -46.65 -3.82 0.67
N THR A 456 -47.79 -4.47 0.39
CA THR A 456 -47.81 -5.57 -0.59
C THR A 456 -47.92 -4.99 -2.00
N PRO A 457 -46.99 -5.29 -2.92
CA PRO A 457 -47.08 -4.85 -4.30
C PRO A 457 -48.33 -5.39 -4.99
N ASN A 458 -48.90 -4.60 -5.89
CA ASN A 458 -50.04 -5.00 -6.71
C ASN A 458 -49.65 -6.12 -7.69
N VAL A 459 -48.42 -6.05 -8.22
CA VAL A 459 -47.85 -7.04 -9.14
C VAL A 459 -46.38 -7.24 -8.81
N THR A 460 -45.94 -8.49 -8.73
CA THR A 460 -44.53 -8.86 -8.57
C THR A 460 -44.16 -9.97 -9.54
N GLY A 461 -43.00 -9.88 -10.18
CA GLY A 461 -42.48 -10.94 -11.04
C GLY A 461 -41.35 -10.48 -11.94
N SER A 462 -41.18 -11.14 -13.08
CA SER A 462 -40.21 -10.76 -14.12
C SER A 462 -40.81 -9.86 -15.21
N ASN A 463 -42.02 -9.32 -14.98
CA ASN A 463 -42.72 -8.52 -15.97
C ASN A 463 -42.26 -7.06 -15.88
N THR A 464 -41.66 -6.58 -16.97
CA THR A 464 -41.29 -5.17 -17.16
C THR A 464 -42.47 -4.27 -17.45
N THR A 465 -43.68 -4.82 -17.57
CA THR A 465 -44.89 -4.09 -17.95
C THR A 465 -46.06 -4.52 -17.09
N ILE A 466 -46.92 -3.58 -16.72
CA ILE A 466 -48.21 -3.83 -16.09
C ILE A 466 -49.32 -3.06 -16.78
N ASP A 467 -50.50 -3.67 -16.85
CA ASP A 467 -51.73 -2.98 -17.26
C ASP A 467 -52.59 -2.76 -16.01
N TRP A 468 -53.07 -1.53 -15.79
CA TRP A 468 -53.89 -1.18 -14.64
C TRP A 468 -55.11 -0.35 -15.05
N GLN A 469 -56.24 -0.56 -14.37
CA GLN A 469 -57.47 0.19 -14.60
C GLN A 469 -57.84 1.01 -13.36
N PHE A 470 -58.02 2.32 -13.53
CA PHE A 470 -58.44 3.22 -12.45
C PHE A 470 -59.96 3.34 -12.40
N THR A 471 -60.60 2.92 -11.31
CA THR A 471 -62.06 2.90 -11.19
C THR A 471 -62.67 4.20 -10.62
N SER A 472 -61.84 5.17 -10.25
CA SER A 472 -62.26 6.45 -9.66
C SER A 472 -61.28 7.57 -10.02
N ALA A 473 -61.78 8.79 -10.10
CA ALA A 473 -60.96 9.98 -10.34
C ALA A 473 -60.16 10.35 -9.08
N GLY A 474 -58.99 10.94 -9.26
CA GLY A 474 -58.10 11.35 -8.17
C GLY A 474 -56.62 11.30 -8.53
N ASN A 475 -55.77 11.57 -7.55
CA ASN A 475 -54.32 11.46 -7.68
C ASN A 475 -53.84 10.12 -7.14
N TYR A 476 -53.00 9.44 -7.92
CA TYR A 476 -52.44 8.14 -7.58
C TYR A 476 -50.92 8.21 -7.61
N THR A 477 -50.27 7.63 -6.61
CA THR A 477 -48.82 7.39 -6.63
C THR A 477 -48.55 6.03 -7.26
N ILE A 478 -47.63 6.00 -8.21
CA ILE A 478 -47.18 4.78 -8.89
C ILE A 478 -45.73 4.58 -8.51
N SER A 479 -45.41 3.47 -7.85
CA SER A 479 -44.03 3.14 -7.49
C SER A 479 -43.59 1.84 -8.17
N LEU A 480 -42.42 1.86 -8.79
CA LEU A 480 -41.74 0.68 -9.30
C LEU A 480 -40.51 0.40 -8.45
N VAL A 481 -40.43 -0.79 -7.89
CA VAL A 481 -39.24 -1.30 -7.22
C VAL A 481 -38.61 -2.39 -8.09
N VAL A 482 -37.33 -2.25 -8.40
CA VAL A 482 -36.53 -3.27 -9.10
C VAL A 482 -35.48 -3.80 -8.14
N GLU A 483 -35.42 -5.12 -8.00
CA GLU A 483 -34.50 -5.84 -7.12
C GLU A 483 -33.67 -6.84 -7.93
N ASP A 484 -32.36 -6.81 -7.77
CA ASP A 484 -31.44 -7.82 -8.32
C ASP A 484 -31.51 -9.13 -7.51
N LYS A 485 -31.49 -10.27 -8.20
CA LYS A 485 -31.51 -11.61 -7.59
C LYS A 485 -30.12 -12.20 -7.36
N PHE A 486 -29.03 -11.55 -7.80
CA PHE A 486 -27.73 -12.22 -7.91
C PHE A 486 -26.92 -12.36 -6.63
N ASP A 487 -27.11 -11.54 -5.58
CA ASP A 487 -26.14 -11.56 -4.48
C ASP A 487 -26.68 -11.36 -3.05
N GLY A 488 -27.97 -11.10 -2.86
CA GLY A 488 -28.49 -10.77 -1.52
C GLY A 488 -27.87 -9.48 -0.95
N SER A 489 -27.21 -8.68 -1.79
CA SER A 489 -26.85 -7.30 -1.53
C SER A 489 -27.94 -6.41 -2.16
N GLU A 490 -28.30 -5.36 -1.43
CA GLU A 490 -29.54 -4.60 -1.61
C GLU A 490 -29.50 -3.66 -2.82
N GLY A 491 -29.41 -4.21 -4.03
CA GLY A 491 -29.66 -3.50 -5.29
C GLY A 491 -31.14 -3.18 -5.48
N VAL A 492 -31.78 -2.57 -4.48
CA VAL A 492 -33.20 -2.18 -4.51
C VAL A 492 -33.29 -0.73 -4.94
N LYS A 493 -33.90 -0.47 -6.10
CA LYS A 493 -34.15 0.89 -6.58
C LYS A 493 -35.63 1.12 -6.76
N THR A 494 -36.06 2.32 -6.39
CA THR A 494 -37.46 2.75 -6.41
C THR A 494 -37.61 3.99 -7.28
N ARG A 495 -38.57 3.97 -8.19
CA ARG A 495 -39.08 5.16 -8.90
C ARG A 495 -40.51 5.39 -8.49
N GLU A 496 -40.87 6.63 -8.17
CA GLU A 496 -42.25 7.03 -7.86
C GLU A 496 -42.73 8.16 -8.75
N ASP A 497 -43.91 8.03 -9.35
CA ASP A 497 -44.55 9.12 -10.09
C ASP A 497 -45.98 9.39 -9.59
N LEU A 498 -46.45 10.61 -9.80
CA LEU A 498 -47.79 11.07 -9.45
C LEU A 498 -48.60 11.25 -10.72
N ILE A 499 -49.69 10.50 -10.83
CA ILE A 499 -50.63 10.61 -11.96
C ILE A 499 -51.97 11.15 -11.50
N GLU A 500 -52.58 11.97 -12.35
CA GLU A 500 -53.94 12.50 -12.17
C GLU A 500 -54.92 11.72 -13.07
N VAL A 501 -55.99 11.20 -12.47
CA VAL A 501 -57.08 10.51 -13.17
C VAL A 501 -58.34 11.37 -13.13
N THR A 502 -58.92 11.62 -14.31
CA THR A 502 -60.07 12.53 -14.50
C THR A 502 -61.41 11.85 -14.71
#